data_AF-A0A7C4WQ70-F1
#
_entry.id   AF-A0A7C4WQ70-F1
#
_cell.length_a   1.000
_cell.length_b   1.000
_cell.length_c   1.000
_cell.angle_alpha   90.00
_cell.angle_beta   90.00
_cell.angle_gamma   90.00
#
_symmetry.space_group_name_H-M   'P 1'
#
loop_
_entity.id
_entity.type
_entity.pdbx_description
1 polymer ?
#
loop_
_entity_poly.entity_id
_entity_poly.type
_entity_poly.pdbx_seq_one_letter_code
_entity_poly.pdbx_strand_id
1 'polypeptide(L)' 'MAVQCSICEEELLLDDAVECPFCGDLFCENHVMECVACKKVLCVDCMEYPEGEPICPDCAKLLLSA' A
#
# COMPACT_ATOMS: atom_id res chain seq x y z
N MET A 1 -9.01 -14.92 14.39
CA MET A 1 -9.87 -13.89 13.76
C MET A 1 -9.39 -13.79 12.33
N ALA A 2 -10.29 -13.93 11.36
CA ALA A 2 -9.96 -13.73 9.95
C ALA A 2 -10.32 -12.30 9.57
N VAL A 3 -9.55 -11.71 8.67
CA VAL A 3 -9.77 -10.37 8.10
C VAL A 3 -9.90 -10.51 6.59
N GLN A 4 -10.52 -9.53 5.94
CA GLN A 4 -10.76 -9.59 4.50
C GLN A 4 -9.93 -8.49 3.83
N CYS A 5 -9.33 -8.82 2.69
CA CYS A 5 -8.67 -7.79 1.89
C CYS A 5 -9.71 -6.80 1.35
N SER A 6 -9.49 -5.50 1.55
CA SER A 6 -10.42 -4.49 1.04
C SER A 6 -10.50 -4.38 -0.49
N ILE A 7 -9.63 -5.08 -1.25
CA ILE A 7 -9.60 -5.04 -2.73
C ILE A 7 -10.21 -6.29 -3.35
N CYS A 8 -9.73 -7.48 -2.96
CA CYS A 8 -10.22 -8.74 -3.53
C CYS A 8 -11.24 -9.47 -2.64
N GLU A 9 -11.54 -8.95 -1.45
CA GLU A 9 -12.45 -9.55 -0.47
C GLU A 9 -12.04 -10.97 -0.01
N GLU A 10 -10.79 -11.36 -0.31
CA GLU A 10 -10.23 -12.66 0.07
C GLU A 10 -10.04 -12.72 1.58
N GLU A 11 -10.40 -13.86 2.17
CA GLU A 11 -10.23 -14.11 3.60
C GLU A 11 -8.76 -14.40 3.90
N LEU A 12 -8.15 -13.52 4.70
CA LEU A 12 -6.78 -13.60 5.16
C LEU A 12 -6.74 -13.88 6.65
N LEU A 13 -5.66 -14.51 7.08
CA LEU A 13 -5.32 -14.54 8.50
C LEU A 13 -4.79 -13.16 8.91
N LEU A 14 -4.97 -12.81 10.18
CA LEU A 14 -4.49 -11.53 10.72
C LEU A 14 -2.98 -11.35 10.51
N ASP A 15 -2.22 -12.46 10.53
CA ASP A 15 -0.77 -12.48 10.33
C ASP A 15 -0.35 -12.20 8.87
N ASP A 16 -1.21 -12.53 7.90
CA ASP A 16 -0.96 -12.32 6.47
C ASP A 16 -1.50 -10.97 5.98
N ALA A 17 -2.34 -10.32 6.79
CA ALA A 17 -2.92 -9.03 6.46
C ALA A 17 -1.95 -7.89 6.80
N VAL A 18 -1.75 -7.02 5.82
CA VAL A 18 -0.91 -5.84 5.93
C VAL A 18 -1.81 -4.61 6.05
N GLU A 19 -1.66 -3.87 7.15
CA GLU A 19 -2.34 -2.60 7.36
C GLU A 19 -1.65 -1.49 6.56
N CYS A 20 -2.43 -0.77 5.76
CA CYS A 20 -1.91 0.40 5.06
C CYS A 20 -1.84 1.58 6.04
N PRO A 21 -0.66 2.16 6.29
CA PRO A 21 -0.52 3.28 7.23
C PRO A 21 -1.15 4.59 6.74
N PHE A 22 -1.64 4.63 5.49
CA PHE A 22 -2.26 5.81 4.89
C PHE A 22 -3.79 5.82 5.03
N CYS A 23 -4.45 4.72 4.70
CA CYS A 23 -5.91 4.61 4.82
C CYS A 23 -6.36 3.87 6.09
N GLY A 24 -5.50 3.05 6.69
CA GLY A 24 -5.79 2.23 7.87
C GLY A 24 -6.51 0.91 7.56
N ASP A 25 -6.75 0.60 6.28
CA ASP A 25 -7.37 -0.65 5.86
C ASP A 25 -6.37 -1.81 5.78
N LEU A 26 -6.90 -3.04 5.80
CA LEU A 26 -6.13 -4.28 5.72
C LEU A 26 -6.15 -4.86 4.30
N PHE A 27 -4.97 -5.28 3.83
CA PHE A 27 -4.76 -5.80 2.48
C PHE A 27 -3.93 -7.08 2.52
N CYS A 28 -4.06 -7.93 1.50
CA CYS A 28 -3.14 -9.07 1.36
C CYS A 28 -1.79 -8.63 0.82
N GLU A 29 -0.78 -9.49 0.97
CA GLU A 29 0.57 -9.30 0.43
C GLU A 29 0.61 -8.97 -1.08
N ASN A 30 -0.38 -9.45 -1.85
CA ASN A 30 -0.49 -9.18 -3.29
C ASN A 30 -1.06 -7.79 -3.61
N HIS A 31 -1.80 -7.20 -2.68
CA HIS A 31 -2.45 -5.89 -2.83
C HIS A 31 -1.71 -4.77 -2.10
N VAL A 32 -0.51 -5.07 -1.62
CA VAL A 32 0.43 -4.09 -1.09
C VAL A 32 1.71 -4.07 -1.90
N MET A 33 2.38 -2.92 -1.90
CA MET A 33 3.64 -2.72 -2.59
C MET A 33 4.55 -1.84 -1.74
N GLU A 34 5.85 -1.98 -1.98
CA GLU A 34 6.88 -1.24 -1.30
C GLU A 34 7.28 0.01 -2.10
N CYS A 35 7.23 1.17 -1.45
CA CYS A 35 7.71 2.42 -2.04
C CYS A 35 9.21 2.34 -2.33
N VAL A 36 9.61 2.58 -3.59
CA VAL A 36 11.02 2.51 -3.99
C VAL A 36 11.89 3.57 -3.30
N ALA A 37 11.30 4.71 -2.93
CA ALA A 37 12.02 5.84 -2.34
C ALA A 37 12.25 5.70 -0.82
N CYS A 38 11.25 5.23 -0.07
CA CYS A 38 11.31 5.19 1.40
C CYS A 38 11.08 3.81 2.03
N LYS A 39 10.88 2.77 1.20
CA LYS A 39 10.67 1.38 1.63
C LYS A 39 9.45 1.15 2.53
N LYS A 40 8.51 2.11 2.57
CA LYS A 40 7.21 1.92 3.21
C LYS A 40 6.33 1.02 2.37
N VAL A 41 5.64 0.08 3.03
CA VAL A 41 4.62 -0.75 2.39
C VAL A 41 3.27 -0.06 2.49
N LEU A 42 2.58 0.08 1.35
CA LEU A 42 1.24 0.66 1.26
C LEU A 42 0.38 -0.22 0.36
N CYS A 43 -0.94 -0.04 0.44
CA CYS A 43 -1.85 -0.65 -0.53
C CYS A 43 -1.66 -0.07 -1.93
N VAL A 44 -1.97 -0.89 -2.94
CA VAL A 44 -1.88 -0.51 -4.36
C VAL A 44 -2.76 0.69 -4.72
N ASP A 45 -3.83 0.93 -3.96
CA ASP A 45 -4.77 2.03 -4.18
C ASP A 45 -4.23 3.38 -3.68
N CYS A 46 -3.50 3.38 -2.55
CA CYS A 46 -2.85 4.57 -2.02
C CYS A 46 -1.51 4.87 -2.71
N MET A 47 -1.00 3.98 -3.56
CA MET A 47 0.31 4.13 -4.18
C MET A 47 0.26 4.94 -5.48
N GLU A 48 1.31 5.72 -5.73
CA GLU A 48 1.43 6.57 -6.92
C GLU A 48 2.53 6.07 -7.86
N TYR A 49 2.41 6.38 -9.16
CA TYR A 49 3.32 5.95 -10.23
C TYR A 49 3.74 7.11 -11.15
N PRO A 50 4.43 8.14 -10.63
CA PRO A 50 4.76 9.33 -11.41
C PRO A 50 5.64 9.04 -12.64
N GLU A 51 6.56 8.08 -12.55
CA GLU A 51 7.46 7.66 -13.65
C GLU A 51 7.38 6.15 -13.91
N GLY A 52 6.25 5.52 -13.58
CA GLY A 52 6.08 4.06 -13.65
C GLY A 52 6.74 3.30 -12.51
N GLU A 53 7.39 3.99 -11.57
CA GLU A 53 7.91 3.42 -10.33
C GLU A 53 6.93 3.60 -9.17
N PRO A 54 6.70 2.55 -8.36
CA PRO A 54 5.76 2.60 -7.25
C PRO A 54 6.32 3.45 -6.10
N ILE A 55 5.66 4.58 -5.81
CA ILE A 55 6.04 5.55 -4.79
C ILE A 55 4.86 5.87 -3.87
N CYS A 56 5.14 6.13 -2.58
CA CYS A 56 4.10 6.54 -1.63
C CYS A 56 3.70 8.03 -1.80
N PRO A 57 2.49 8.43 -1.44
CA PRO A 57 1.98 9.79 -1.66
C PRO A 57 2.77 10.89 -0.92
N ASP A 58 3.45 10.57 0.19
CA ASP A 58 4.42 11.49 0.81
C ASP A 58 5.61 11.77 -0.13
N CYS A 59 6.21 10.73 -0.68
CA CYS A 59 7.37 10.84 -1.57
C CYS A 59 6.97 11.41 -2.93
N ALA A 60 5.79 11.09 -3.45
CA ALA A 60 5.27 11.66 -4.69
C ALA A 60 5.05 13.18 -4.56
N LYS A 61 4.49 13.64 -3.43
CA LYS A 61 4.37 15.07 -3.13
C LYS A 61 5.73 15.76 -3.07
N LEU A 62 6.76 15.12 -2.51
CA LEU A 62 8.12 15.66 -2.47
C LEU A 62 8.69 15.85 -3.88
N LEU A 63 8.44 14.91 -4.81
CA LEU A 63 8.88 15.02 -6.20
C LEU A 63 8.15 16.12 -6.97
N LEU A 64 6.83 16.27 -6.75
CA LEU A 64 6.00 17.29 -7.41
C LEU A 64 6.21 18.72 -6.87
N SER A 65 6.90 18.85 -5.73
CA SER A 65 7.17 20.14 -5.08
C SER A 65 8.56 20.70 -5.41
N ALA A 66 9.32 20.05 -6.30
CA ALA A 66 10.66 20.45 -6.75
C ALA A 66 10.62 21.13 -8.13
#